data_AF-D2U013-F1
#
_entry.id   AF-D2U013-F1
#
_cell.length_a   1.000
_cell.length_b   1.000
_cell.length_c   1.000
_cell.angle_alpha   90.00
_cell.angle_beta   90.00
_cell.angle_gamma   90.00
#
_symmetry.space_group_name_H-M   'P 1'
#
loop_
_entity.id
_entity.type
_entity.pdbx_description
1 polymer ?
#
loop_
_entity_poly.entity_id
_entity_poly.type
_entity_poly.pdbx_seq_one_letter_code
_entity_poly.pdbx_strand_id
1 'polypeptide(L)'
;MFAIYWINNKSLCLGLPKGYGGLSVYELSEVDLIESSLNGKLVYFQNDGAGSGVYHWALIEESLLDDLLELDEIAYKRFLDILKSEGQLDDDFY
;
A
#
# COMPACT_ATOMS: atom_id res chain seq x y z
N MET A 1 1.79 -3.40 5.74
CA MET A 1 0.92 -3.68 4.57
C MET A 1 0.00 -2.48 4.40
N PHE A 2 -0.23 -2.02 3.17
CA PHE A 2 -0.97 -0.77 2.90
C PHE A 2 -2.21 -0.97 2.02
N ALA A 3 -2.42 -2.17 1.49
CA ALA A 3 -3.68 -2.56 0.88
C ALA A 3 -3.84 -4.08 0.87
N ILE A 4 -5.08 -4.53 0.82
CA ILE A 4 -5.48 -5.88 0.43
C ILE A 4 -6.56 -5.76 -0.66
N TYR A 5 -6.41 -6.51 -1.74
CA TYR A 5 -7.34 -6.45 -2.87
C TYR A 5 -7.50 -7.79 -3.56
N TRP A 6 -8.63 -7.97 -4.25
CA TRP A 6 -9.04 -9.23 -4.84
C TRP A 6 -9.28 -9.08 -6.33
N ILE A 7 -8.52 -9.86 -7.11
CA ILE A 7 -8.62 -9.89 -8.57
C ILE A 7 -8.34 -11.31 -9.06
N ASN A 8 -9.11 -11.78 -10.04
CA ASN A 8 -8.91 -13.10 -10.68
C ASN A 8 -8.76 -14.26 -9.68
N ASN A 9 -9.61 -14.30 -8.63
CA ASN A 9 -9.57 -15.26 -7.52
C ASN A 9 -8.28 -15.26 -6.68
N LYS A 10 -7.43 -14.24 -6.82
CA LYS A 10 -6.25 -14.04 -6.00
C LYS A 10 -6.53 -12.99 -4.93
N SER A 11 -5.95 -13.19 -3.76
CA SER A 11 -5.88 -12.18 -2.71
C SER A 11 -4.47 -11.60 -2.72
N LEU A 12 -4.35 -10.33 -3.06
CA LEU A 12 -3.08 -9.63 -3.20
C LEU A 12 -2.95 -8.57 -2.11
N CYS A 13 -1.72 -8.22 -1.75
CA CYS A 13 -1.46 -7.12 -0.85
C CYS A 13 -0.33 -6.21 -1.34
N LEU A 14 -0.36 -4.96 -0.87
CA LEU A 14 0.68 -3.98 -1.14
C LEU A 14 1.59 -3.84 0.08
N GLY A 15 2.87 -4.16 -0.10
CA GLY A 15 3.93 -3.95 0.87
C GLY A 15 4.82 -2.78 0.48
N LEU A 16 5.56 -2.23 1.44
CA LEU A 16 6.57 -1.17 1.23
C LEU A 16 7.95 -1.72 1.61
N PRO A 17 8.66 -2.41 0.71
CA PRO A 17 9.94 -3.01 1.02
C PRO A 17 10.99 -1.92 1.19
N LYS A 18 11.86 -2.07 2.20
CA LYS A 18 12.94 -1.12 2.45
C LYS A 18 13.87 -1.04 1.22
N GLY A 19 14.16 0.19 0.76
CA GLY A 19 15.03 0.44 -0.39
C GLY A 19 14.42 0.14 -1.77
N TYR A 20 13.13 -0.19 -1.86
CA TYR A 20 12.47 -0.46 -3.15
C TYR A 20 11.97 0.80 -3.86
N GLY A 21 11.69 1.89 -3.13
CA GLY A 21 11.27 3.18 -3.71
C GLY A 21 9.78 3.30 -4.03
N GLY A 22 8.96 2.34 -3.63
CA GLY A 22 7.51 2.34 -3.90
C GLY A 22 6.79 1.15 -3.27
N LEU A 23 5.61 0.83 -3.77
CA LEU A 23 4.83 -0.33 -3.33
C LEU A 23 5.12 -1.55 -4.18
N SER A 24 5.23 -2.71 -3.54
CA SER A 24 5.36 -3.99 -4.21
C SER A 24 4.12 -4.86 -3.96
N VAL A 25 3.74 -5.63 -4.97
CA VAL A 25 2.59 -6.53 -4.95
C VAL A 25 3.04 -7.91 -4.48
N TYR A 26 2.34 -8.45 -3.49
CA TYR A 26 2.53 -9.81 -3.01
C TYR A 26 1.23 -10.60 -3.12
N GLU A 27 1.33 -11.88 -3.49
CA GLU A 27 0.21 -12.80 -3.35
C GLU A 27 0.17 -13.33 -1.91
N LEU A 28 -0.98 -13.20 -1.24
CA LEU A 28 -1.11 -13.59 0.17
C LEU A 28 -0.90 -15.10 0.41
N SER A 29 -1.01 -15.92 -0.64
CA SER A 29 -0.72 -17.36 -0.58
C SER A 29 0.78 -17.69 -0.58
N GLU A 30 1.63 -16.74 -0.97
CA GLU A 30 3.08 -16.92 -1.17
C GLU A 30 3.93 -16.21 -0.11
N VAL A 31 3.30 -15.56 0.88
CA VAL A 31 3.98 -14.82 1.95
C VAL A 31 3.41 -15.15 3.33
N ASP A 32 4.27 -15.09 4.35
CA ASP A 32 3.85 -15.19 5.74
C ASP A 32 3.41 -13.82 6.28
N LEU A 33 2.22 -13.77 6.87
CA LEU A 33 1.72 -12.58 7.57
C LEU A 33 2.18 -12.59 9.02
N ILE A 34 3.06 -11.65 9.38
CA ILE A 34 3.54 -11.48 10.76
C ILE A 34 2.51 -10.73 11.62
N GLU A 35 1.88 -9.71 11.05
CA GLU A 35 0.84 -8.90 11.69
C GLU A 35 -0.43 -8.96 10.84
N SER A 36 -1.57 -9.24 11.48
CA SER A 36 -2.85 -9.48 10.80
C SER A 36 -3.76 -8.25 10.78
N SER A 37 -3.38 -7.19 11.49
CA SER A 37 -4.12 -5.93 11.53
C SER A 37 -3.57 -4.90 10.54
N LEU A 38 -4.49 -4.15 9.93
CA LEU A 38 -4.21 -2.91 9.23
C LEU A 38 -4.65 -1.75 10.13
N ASN A 39 -3.75 -0.80 10.38
CA ASN A 39 -4.00 0.37 11.21
C ASN A 39 -4.10 1.64 10.35
N GLY A 40 -4.77 2.66 10.89
CA GLY A 40 -4.95 3.95 10.23
C GLY A 40 -6.29 4.10 9.50
N LYS A 41 -6.41 5.16 8.69
CA LYS A 41 -7.61 5.42 7.90
C LYS A 41 -7.60 4.54 6.65
N LEU A 42 -8.60 3.67 6.53
CA LEU A 42 -8.75 2.74 5.41
C LEU A 42 -9.98 3.09 4.58
N VAL A 43 -9.87 2.90 3.27
CA VAL A 43 -10.93 3.17 2.29
C VAL A 43 -11.19 1.90 1.51
N TYR A 44 -12.47 1.51 1.43
CA TYR A 44 -12.91 0.51 0.46
C TYR A 44 -13.00 1.15 -0.92
N PHE A 45 -12.33 0.56 -1.89
CA PHE A 45 -12.33 1.03 -3.27
C PHE A 45 -12.54 -0.13 -4.23
N GLN A 46 -13.29 0.13 -5.29
CA GLN A 46 -13.58 -0.83 -6.35
C GLN A 46 -13.46 -0.12 -7.69
N ASN A 47 -12.64 -0.67 -8.59
CA ASN A 47 -12.47 -0.16 -9.95
C ASN A 47 -12.66 -1.29 -10.97
N ASP A 48 -13.24 -0.94 -12.11
CA ASP A 48 -13.46 -1.81 -13.26
C ASP A 48 -12.11 -2.16 -13.91
N GLY A 49 -11.36 -3.08 -13.30
CA GLY A 49 -10.07 -3.56 -13.79
C GLY A 49 -9.10 -4.01 -12.71
N ALA A 50 -9.13 -3.38 -11.53
CA ALA A 50 -8.25 -3.70 -10.39
C ALA A 50 -8.91 -4.60 -9.33
N GLY A 51 -10.22 -4.87 -9.48
CA GLY A 51 -11.01 -5.59 -8.49
C GLY A 51 -11.50 -4.68 -7.36
N SER A 52 -11.95 -5.29 -6.28
CA SER A 52 -12.28 -4.58 -5.04
C SER A 52 -11.16 -4.76 -4.01
N GLY A 53 -11.03 -3.80 -3.11
CA GLY A 53 -10.01 -3.86 -2.07
C GLY A 53 -10.21 -2.85 -0.95
N VAL A 54 -9.43 -3.03 0.10
CA VAL A 54 -9.27 -2.10 1.20
C VAL A 54 -7.87 -1.53 1.13
N TYR A 55 -7.78 -0.21 1.04
CA TYR A 55 -6.53 0.52 0.82
C TYR A 55 -6.30 1.52 1.93
N HIS A 56 -5.03 1.81 2.20
CA HIS A 56 -4.65 3.02 2.91
C HIS A 56 -5.22 4.24 2.17
N TRP A 57 -5.88 5.15 2.89
CA TRP A 57 -6.65 6.26 2.30
C TRP A 57 -5.86 7.06 1.27
N ALA A 58 -4.59 7.35 1.53
CA ALA A 58 -3.74 8.16 0.65
C ALA A 58 -3.53 7.54 -0.74
N LEU A 59 -3.62 6.21 -0.87
CA LEU A 59 -3.49 5.55 -2.17
C LEU A 59 -4.63 5.93 -3.11
N ILE A 60 -5.82 6.20 -2.56
CA ILE A 60 -7.03 6.50 -3.31
C ILE A 60 -7.34 8.00 -3.29
N GLU A 61 -7.39 8.61 -2.11
CA GLU A 61 -7.80 10.00 -1.94
C GLU A 61 -6.74 11.01 -2.38
N GLU A 62 -5.44 10.65 -2.33
CA GLU A 62 -4.34 11.46 -2.90
C GLU A 62 -3.86 10.94 -4.26
N SER A 63 -4.55 9.95 -4.84
CA SER A 63 -4.20 9.35 -6.14
C SER A 63 -2.77 8.82 -6.23
N LEU A 64 -2.19 8.35 -5.12
CA LEU A 64 -0.79 7.90 -5.08
C LEU A 64 -0.57 6.45 -5.57
N LEU A 65 -1.64 5.66 -5.75
CA LEU A 65 -1.52 4.22 -6.02
C LEU A 65 -0.66 3.90 -7.25
N ASP A 66 -1.02 4.46 -8.41
CA ASP A 66 -0.35 4.13 -9.67
C ASP A 66 1.09 4.62 -9.66
N ASP A 67 1.32 5.86 -9.24
CA ASP A 67 2.66 6.46 -9.14
C ASP A 67 3.60 5.65 -8.20
N LEU A 68 3.08 5.12 -7.10
CA LEU A 68 3.85 4.26 -6.18
C LEU A 68 4.15 2.88 -6.75
N LEU A 69 3.31 2.34 -7.63
CA LEU A 69 3.58 1.09 -8.36
C LEU A 69 4.59 1.31 -9.50
N GLU A 70 4.64 2.53 -10.05
CA GLU A 70 5.59 2.96 -11.09
C GLU A 70 6.93 3.48 -10.53
N LEU A 71 7.11 3.44 -9.21
CA LEU A 71 8.31 3.89 -8.49
C LEU A 71 8.62 5.39 -8.67
N ASP A 72 7.59 6.21 -8.77
CA ASP A 72 7.76 7.66 -8.80
C ASP A 72 8.30 8.19 -7.46
N GLU A 73 9.43 8.89 -7.52
CA GLU A 73 10.10 9.38 -6.31
C GLU A 73 9.32 10.46 -5.56
N ILE A 74 8.48 11.25 -6.24
CA ILE A 74 7.71 12.33 -5.63
C ILE A 74 6.54 11.72 -4.85
N ALA A 75 5.82 10.79 -5.46
CA ALA A 75 4.76 10.03 -4.81
C ALA A 75 5.30 9.19 -3.64
N TYR A 76 6.48 8.58 -3.80
CA TYR A 76 7.14 7.85 -2.72
C TYR A 76 7.44 8.73 -1.51
N LYS A 77 8.08 9.90 -1.72
CA LYS A 77 8.36 10.86 -0.64
C LYS A 77 7.07 11.34 0.02
N ARG A 78 6.04 11.65 -0.78
CA ARG A 78 4.73 12.06 -0.26
C ARG A 78 4.12 11.00 0.64
N PHE A 79 4.16 9.74 0.20
CA PHE A 79 3.61 8.63 0.98
C PHE A 79 4.39 8.40 2.28
N LEU A 80 5.72 8.49 2.27
CA LEU A 80 6.54 8.42 3.49
C LEU A 80 6.19 9.54 4.49
N ASP A 81 6.00 10.77 4.03
CA ASP A 81 5.63 11.90 4.89
C ASP A 81 4.26 11.66 5.58
N ILE A 82 3.30 11.11 4.84
CA ILE A 82 1.99 10.72 5.39
C ILE A 82 2.17 9.65 6.47
N LEU A 83 2.86 8.56 6.17
CA LEU A 83 3.05 7.47 7.12
C LEU A 83 3.80 7.91 8.39
N LYS A 84 4.78 8.80 8.26
CA LYS A 84 5.47 9.43 9.41
C LYS A 84 4.53 10.29 10.24
N SER A 85 3.68 11.11 9.60
CA SER A 85 2.69 11.92 10.30
C SER A 85 1.65 11.10 11.06
N GLU A 86 1.39 9.87 10.61
CA GLU A 86 0.48 8.92 11.26
C GLU A 86 1.16 8.06 12.34
N GLY A 87 2.49 8.18 12.49
CA GLY A 87 3.28 7.34 13.39
C GLY A 87 3.36 5.88 12.96
N GLN A 88 3.17 5.59 11.67
CA GLN A 88 3.28 4.24 11.12
C GLN A 88 4.71 3.85 10.71
N LEU A 89 5.60 4.83 10.57
CA LEU A 89 7.00 4.63 10.26
C LEU A 89 7.88 5.36 11.28
N ASP A 90 8.97 4.69 11.67
CA ASP A 90 10.05 5.34 12.40
C ASP A 90 10.78 6.34 11.50
N ASP A 91 11.38 7.37 12.10
CA ASP A 91 12.08 8.44 11.38
C ASP A 91 13.23 7.91 10.49
N ASP A 92 13.81 6.76 10.85
CA ASP A 92 14.94 6.11 10.18
C ASP A 92 14.54 5.20 8.98
N PHE A 93 13.27 5.22 8.57
CA PHE A 93 12.83 4.49 7.38
C PHE A 93 13.26 5.24 6.09
N TYR A 94 14.42 4.85 5.55
CA TYR A 94 14.99 5.26 4.25
C TYR A 94 15.71 4.08 3.60
#